data_AF-A0A183C9U9-F1
#
_entry.id   AF-A0A183C9U9-F1
#
_cell.length_a   1.000
_cell.length_b   1.000
_cell.length_c   1.000
_cell.angle_alpha   90.00
_cell.angle_beta   90.00
_cell.angle_gamma   90.00
#
_symmetry.space_group_name_H-M   'P 1'
#
loop_
_entity.id
_entity.type
_entity.pdbx_description
1 polymer ?
#
loop_
_entity_poly.entity_id
_entity_poly.type
_entity_poly.pdbx_seq_one_letter_code
_entity_poly.pdbx_strand_id
1 'polypeptide(L)'
;MGRDSGLRKKSARAVSRAPAPRIINEISAQVTTLSLHKYGNLVIQSVLEHCTHKRPVLEQLLDNVPTLVTDKYGCYVIQHMIEHGLPEDRERIVRSLQGDIMKYAQDKFGSLVIEKCFACGTADQKKALFDNVCGG
;
A
#
# COMPACT_ATOMS: atom_id res chain seq x y z
N MET A 1 -39.28 33.28 -26.71
CA MET A 1 -38.71 32.04 -26.14
C MET A 1 -37.21 32.20 -25.96
N GLY A 2 -36.71 32.19 -24.72
CA GLY A 2 -35.28 32.36 -24.46
C GLY A 2 -34.93 32.28 -22.97
N ARG A 3 -34.86 31.04 -22.47
CA ARG A 3 -34.04 30.51 -21.37
C ARG A 3 -33.74 31.43 -20.17
N ASP A 4 -34.55 31.27 -19.13
CA ASP A 4 -34.15 31.49 -17.74
C ASP A 4 -33.46 30.22 -17.23
N SER A 5 -32.18 30.32 -16.87
CA SER A 5 -31.38 29.22 -16.30
C SER A 5 -30.95 29.57 -14.88
N GLY A 6 -31.94 29.62 -13.99
CA GLY A 6 -31.75 29.50 -12.55
C GLY A 6 -31.73 28.02 -12.10
N LEU A 7 -30.99 27.76 -11.02
CA LEU A 7 -30.98 26.53 -10.22
C LEU A 7 -30.29 25.28 -10.81
N ARG A 8 -29.01 25.13 -10.47
CA ARG A 8 -28.50 23.88 -9.85
C ARG A 8 -27.45 24.21 -8.79
N LYS A 9 -27.92 24.45 -7.56
CA LYS A 9 -27.09 24.38 -6.36
C LYS A 9 -27.50 23.14 -5.55
N LYS A 10 -26.47 22.46 -5.03
CA LYS A 10 -26.45 21.50 -3.91
C LYS A 10 -26.85 20.05 -4.22
N SER A 11 -25.85 19.17 -4.19
CA SER A 11 -25.81 18.10 -3.19
C SER A 11 -24.39 17.51 -3.11
N ALA A 12 -23.46 18.23 -2.47
CA ALA A 12 -22.24 17.61 -1.97
C ALA A 12 -22.63 16.82 -0.71
N ARG A 13 -22.63 15.50 -0.84
CA ARG A 13 -22.99 14.58 0.23
C ARG A 13 -21.99 14.76 1.37
N ALA A 14 -22.46 15.31 2.49
CA ALA A 14 -21.71 15.38 3.72
C ALA A 14 -21.49 13.94 4.24
N VAL A 15 -20.36 13.34 3.85
CA VAL A 15 -19.77 12.25 4.63
C VAL A 15 -19.20 12.90 5.89
N SER A 16 -19.77 12.55 7.03
CA SER A 16 -19.38 13.04 8.34
C SER A 16 -17.87 12.87 8.54
N ARG A 17 -17.14 13.99 8.65
CA ARG A 17 -15.75 14.01 9.14
C ARG A 17 -15.77 13.61 10.61
N ALA A 18 -15.66 12.32 10.87
CA ALA A 18 -15.13 11.86 12.16
C ALA A 18 -13.75 12.51 12.37
N PRO A 19 -13.34 12.82 13.60
CA PRO A 19 -12.01 13.35 13.85
C PRO A 19 -10.98 12.31 13.41
N ALA A 20 -10.31 12.58 12.28
CA ALA A 20 -9.29 11.74 11.66
C ALA A 20 -8.27 11.10 12.63
N PRO A 21 -7.87 11.74 13.76
CA PRO A 21 -6.91 11.12 14.69
C PRO A 21 -7.44 9.88 15.43
N ARG A 22 -8.74 9.83 15.77
CA ARG A 22 -9.30 8.72 16.58
C ARG A 22 -9.36 7.41 15.80
N ILE A 23 -9.79 7.49 14.55
CA ILE A 23 -9.91 6.33 13.67
C ILE A 23 -8.54 5.73 13.38
N ILE A 24 -7.51 6.56 13.16
CA ILE A 24 -6.15 6.06 12.91
C ILE A 24 -5.61 5.31 14.13
N ASN A 25 -5.84 5.80 15.35
CA ASN A 25 -5.41 5.11 16.56
C ASN A 25 -6.12 3.77 16.76
N GLU A 26 -7.42 3.67 16.44
CA GLU A 26 -8.18 2.41 16.52
C GLU A 26 -7.77 1.42 15.41
N ILE A 27 -7.51 1.91 14.20
CA ILE A 27 -7.00 1.11 13.07
C ILE A 27 -5.57 0.65 13.34
N SER A 28 -4.77 1.44 14.07
CA SER A 28 -3.38 1.12 14.38
C SER A 28 -3.23 -0.21 15.13
N ALA A 29 -4.23 -0.67 15.89
CA ALA A 29 -4.13 -1.99 16.53
C ALA A 29 -4.42 -3.16 15.58
N GLN A 30 -4.93 -2.89 14.37
CA GLN A 30 -5.50 -3.88 13.46
C GLN A 30 -4.96 -3.78 12.04
N VAL A 31 -3.90 -3.00 11.80
CA VAL A 31 -3.38 -2.71 10.44
C VAL A 31 -3.12 -3.98 9.66
N THR A 32 -2.37 -4.92 10.24
CA THR A 32 -2.04 -6.19 9.60
C THR A 32 -3.29 -7.03 9.35
N THR A 33 -4.16 -7.18 10.34
CA THR A 33 -5.42 -7.94 10.22
C THR A 33 -6.32 -7.38 9.11
N LEU A 34 -6.46 -6.06 9.02
CA LEU A 34 -7.25 -5.40 8.00
C LEU A 34 -6.62 -5.58 6.62
N SER A 35 -5.30 -5.46 6.50
CA SER A 35 -4.57 -5.64 5.24
C SER A 35 -4.77 -7.05 4.66
N LEU A 36 -4.90 -8.06 5.51
CA LEU A 36 -5.15 -9.46 5.15
C LEU A 36 -6.64 -9.79 4.94
N HIS A 37 -7.54 -8.80 5.00
CA HIS A 37 -8.99 -8.99 4.89
C HIS A 37 -9.54 -8.53 3.54
N LYS A 38 -10.53 -9.23 3.01
CA LYS A 38 -11.15 -9.01 1.67
C LYS A 38 -11.58 -7.57 1.41
N TYR A 39 -12.10 -6.90 2.45
CA TYR A 39 -12.53 -5.50 2.37
C TYR A 39 -11.63 -4.57 3.21
N GLY A 40 -10.89 -5.12 4.18
CA GLY A 40 -10.02 -4.33 5.05
C GLY A 40 -8.83 -3.74 4.30
N ASN A 41 -8.29 -4.46 3.31
CA ASN A 41 -7.19 -3.97 2.49
C ASN A 41 -7.55 -2.67 1.75
N LEU A 42 -8.82 -2.51 1.35
CA LEU A 42 -9.30 -1.29 0.69
C LEU A 42 -9.37 -0.12 1.66
N VAL A 43 -9.72 -0.39 2.93
CA VAL A 43 -9.69 0.61 3.99
C VAL A 43 -8.25 1.06 4.25
N ILE A 44 -7.30 0.12 4.33
CA ILE A 44 -5.88 0.46 4.52
C ILE A 44 -5.36 1.29 3.35
N GLN A 45 -5.63 0.90 2.10
CA GLN A 45 -5.26 1.71 0.94
C GLN A 45 -5.86 3.13 1.00
N SER A 46 -7.14 3.25 1.35
CA SER A 46 -7.80 4.56 1.51
C SER A 46 -7.15 5.42 2.62
N VAL A 47 -6.73 4.79 3.73
CA VAL A 47 -5.97 5.47 4.78
C VAL A 47 -4.61 5.94 4.25
N LEU A 48 -3.92 5.11 3.48
CA LEU A 48 -2.64 5.47 2.86
C LEU A 48 -2.78 6.60 1.84
N GLU A 49 -3.90 6.71 1.13
CA GLU A 49 -4.13 7.78 0.15
C GLU A 49 -4.54 9.09 0.82
N HIS A 50 -5.47 9.05 1.77
CA HIS A 50 -6.20 10.25 2.19
C HIS A 50 -5.88 10.74 3.61
N CYS A 51 -5.23 9.94 4.45
CA CYS A 51 -4.92 10.37 5.81
C CYS A 51 -3.60 11.12 5.91
N THR A 52 -3.59 12.25 6.62
CA THR A 52 -2.40 13.06 6.87
C THR A 52 -1.43 12.40 7.85
N HIS A 53 -1.95 11.73 8.89
CA HIS A 53 -1.14 11.09 9.95
C HIS A 53 -1.01 9.58 9.74
N LYS A 54 -0.65 9.15 8.53
CA LYS A 54 -0.57 7.73 8.13
C LYS A 54 0.75 7.01 8.50
N ARG A 55 1.74 7.72 9.05
CA ARG A 55 3.06 7.16 9.37
C ARG A 55 3.01 5.93 10.30
N PRO A 56 2.21 5.90 11.40
CA PRO A 56 2.14 4.72 12.26
C PRO A 56 1.58 3.48 11.55
N VAL A 57 0.65 3.68 10.60
CA VAL A 57 0.11 2.59 9.77
C VAL A 57 1.18 2.08 8.81
N LEU A 58 1.92 2.98 8.16
CA LEU A 58 3.02 2.61 7.27
C LEU A 58 4.12 1.82 8.01
N GLU A 59 4.51 2.21 9.22
CA GLU A 59 5.51 1.46 10.00
C GLU A 59 5.07 0.01 10.24
N GLN A 60 3.83 -0.19 10.66
CA GLN A 60 3.33 -1.55 10.88
C GLN A 60 3.26 -2.38 9.60
N LEU A 61 2.94 -1.77 8.46
CA LEU A 61 2.96 -2.45 7.17
C LEU A 61 4.40 -2.85 6.79
N LEU A 62 5.36 -1.94 7.00
CA LEU A 62 6.77 -2.16 6.72
C LEU A 62 7.37 -3.28 7.59
N ASP A 63 6.95 -3.37 8.85
CA ASP A 63 7.36 -4.44 9.77
C ASP A 63 6.78 -5.81 9.39
N ASN A 64 5.75 -5.86 8.53
CA ASN A 64 5.03 -7.08 8.14
C ASN A 64 5.09 -7.38 6.64
N VAL A 65 6.01 -6.75 5.88
CA VAL A 65 6.13 -6.95 4.42
C VAL A 65 6.16 -8.43 4.02
N PRO A 66 6.99 -9.31 4.63
CA PRO A 66 7.06 -10.71 4.22
C PRO A 66 5.71 -11.43 4.28
N THR A 67 4.90 -11.14 5.31
CA THR A 67 3.57 -11.72 5.49
C THR A 67 2.57 -11.17 4.49
N LEU A 68 2.60 -9.85 4.26
CA LEU A 68 1.65 -9.18 3.38
C LEU A 68 1.87 -9.56 1.91
N VAL A 69 3.12 -9.72 1.48
CA VAL A 69 3.47 -10.00 0.08
C VAL A 69 2.93 -11.33 -0.43
N THR A 70 2.91 -12.36 0.41
CA THR A 70 2.40 -13.69 0.05
C THR A 70 0.91 -13.88 0.35
N ASP A 71 0.21 -12.83 0.79
CA ASP A 71 -1.23 -12.90 1.05
C ASP A 71 -2.05 -12.41 -0.14
N LYS A 72 -3.21 -13.06 -0.34
CA LYS A 72 -4.15 -12.76 -1.43
C LYS A 72 -4.73 -11.34 -1.44
N TYR A 73 -4.70 -10.63 -0.31
CA TYR A 73 -5.18 -9.25 -0.17
C TYR A 73 -4.04 -8.31 0.22
N GLY A 74 -3.14 -8.77 1.09
CA GLY A 74 -1.97 -8.01 1.54
C GLY A 74 -1.06 -7.59 0.38
N CYS A 75 -0.95 -8.40 -0.67
CA CYS A 75 -0.09 -8.08 -1.82
C CYS A 75 -0.52 -6.78 -2.52
N TYR A 76 -1.82 -6.45 -2.53
CA TYR A 76 -2.32 -5.20 -3.10
C TYR A 76 -1.97 -3.98 -2.25
N VAL A 77 -1.91 -4.13 -0.92
CA VAL A 77 -1.47 -3.05 -0.02
C VAL A 77 0.01 -2.74 -0.27
N ILE A 78 0.86 -3.77 -0.41
CA ILE A 78 2.27 -3.57 -0.70
C ILE A 78 2.48 -2.96 -2.10
N GLN A 79 1.75 -3.43 -3.11
CA GLN A 79 1.80 -2.82 -4.45
C GLN A 79 1.43 -1.33 -4.41
N HIS A 80 0.40 -0.97 -3.64
CA HIS A 80 -0.01 0.42 -3.44
C HIS A 80 1.12 1.26 -2.81
N MET A 81 1.81 0.72 -1.80
CA MET A 81 2.96 1.39 -1.18
C MET A 81 4.14 1.54 -2.14
N ILE A 82 4.39 0.56 -3.01
CA ILE A 82 5.44 0.64 -4.03
C ILE A 82 5.10 1.73 -5.06
N GLU A 83 3.85 1.83 -5.47
CA GLU A 83 3.42 2.73 -6.54
C GLU A 83 3.31 4.20 -6.08
N HIS A 84 2.76 4.42 -4.89
CA HIS A 84 2.41 5.76 -4.40
C HIS A 84 3.18 6.20 -3.14
N GLY A 85 3.91 5.29 -2.51
CA GLY A 85 4.70 5.58 -1.31
C GLY A 85 5.97 6.36 -1.62
N LEU A 86 6.57 6.88 -0.54
CA LEU A 86 7.82 7.62 -0.61
C LEU A 86 8.96 6.70 -1.08
N PRO A 87 10.01 7.25 -1.73
CA PRO A 87 11.17 6.47 -2.15
C PRO A 87 11.80 5.65 -1.02
N GLU A 88 11.86 6.19 0.20
CA GLU A 88 12.47 5.54 1.36
C GLU A 88 11.63 4.34 1.84
N ASP A 89 10.30 4.44 1.81
CA ASP A 89 9.39 3.34 2.16
C ASP A 89 9.49 2.22 1.13
N ARG A 90 9.53 2.57 -0.16
CA ARG A 90 9.74 1.61 -1.25
C ARG A 90 11.07 0.89 -1.13
N GLU A 91 12.13 1.61 -0.76
CA GLU A 91 13.43 1.03 -0.53
C GLU A 91 13.40 0.02 0.62
N ARG A 92 12.71 0.31 1.73
CA ARG A 92 12.51 -0.65 2.83
C ARG A 92 11.79 -1.92 2.37
N ILE A 93 10.76 -1.78 1.53
CA ILE A 93 10.06 -2.94 0.94
C ILE A 93 11.05 -3.75 0.09
N VAL A 94 11.77 -3.12 -0.83
CA VAL A 94 12.76 -3.78 -1.69
C VAL A 94 13.78 -4.54 -0.84
N ARG A 95 14.38 -3.90 0.17
CA ARG A 95 15.34 -4.53 1.09
C ARG A 95 14.73 -5.73 1.82
N SER A 96 13.47 -5.66 2.23
CA SER A 96 12.79 -6.79 2.87
C SER A 96 12.61 -8.00 1.93
N LEU A 97 12.53 -7.77 0.62
CA LEU A 97 12.33 -8.84 -0.39
C LEU A 97 13.64 -9.45 -0.88
N GLN A 98 14.73 -8.69 -0.81
CA GLN A 98 16.07 -9.10 -1.26
C GLN A 98 16.57 -10.40 -0.63
N GLY A 99 16.17 -10.70 0.62
CA GLY A 99 16.62 -11.91 1.32
C GLY A 99 16.10 -13.21 0.71
N ASP A 100 14.93 -13.18 0.08
CA ASP A 100 14.21 -14.37 -0.40
C ASP A 100 13.53 -14.12 -1.76
N ILE A 101 14.16 -13.38 -2.67
CA ILE A 101 13.51 -12.95 -3.92
C ILE A 101 12.93 -14.11 -4.73
N MET A 102 13.65 -15.24 -4.81
CA MET A 102 13.20 -16.42 -5.56
C MET A 102 11.92 -17.01 -4.98
N LYS A 103 11.79 -17.02 -3.65
CA LYS A 103 10.55 -17.46 -2.97
C LYS A 103 9.39 -16.56 -3.35
N TYR A 104 9.56 -15.24 -3.33
CA TYR A 104 8.48 -14.32 -3.66
C TYR A 104 8.14 -14.34 -5.16
N ALA A 105 9.13 -14.48 -6.04
CA ALA A 105 8.92 -14.57 -7.48
C ALA A 105 8.15 -15.84 -7.89
N GLN A 106 8.28 -16.93 -7.12
CA GLN A 106 7.56 -18.18 -7.33
C GLN A 106 6.21 -18.24 -6.59
N ASP A 107 5.96 -17.32 -5.66
CA ASP A 107 4.68 -17.25 -4.95
C ASP A 107 3.58 -16.66 -5.83
N LYS A 108 2.36 -17.21 -5.69
CA LYS A 108 1.19 -16.79 -6.48
C LYS A 108 0.86 -15.30 -6.32
N PHE A 109 1.09 -14.72 -5.15
CA PHE A 109 0.79 -13.32 -4.86
C PHE A 109 2.07 -12.48 -4.79
N GLY A 110 3.16 -13.07 -4.30
CA GLY A 110 4.47 -12.43 -4.23
C GLY A 110 4.98 -12.01 -5.60
N SER A 111 4.76 -12.81 -6.64
CA SER A 111 5.17 -12.50 -8.02
C SER A 111 4.60 -11.16 -8.50
N LEU A 112 3.36 -10.82 -8.14
CA LEU A 112 2.72 -9.53 -8.46
C LEU A 112 3.46 -8.36 -7.82
N VAL A 113 3.95 -8.55 -6.59
CA VAL A 113 4.73 -7.53 -5.88
C VAL A 113 6.11 -7.37 -6.50
N ILE A 114 6.75 -8.48 -6.88
CA ILE A 114 8.04 -8.46 -7.59
C ILE A 114 7.92 -7.72 -8.93
N GLU A 115 6.90 -8.03 -9.72
CA GLU A 115 6.59 -7.30 -10.96
C GLU A 115 6.40 -5.81 -10.71
N LYS A 116 5.69 -5.43 -9.65
CA LYS A 116 5.48 -4.03 -9.28
C LYS A 116 6.78 -3.33 -8.88
N CYS A 117 7.68 -4.01 -8.16
CA CYS A 117 9.03 -3.49 -7.89
C CYS A 117 9.81 -3.23 -9.20
N PHE A 118 9.70 -4.10 -10.20
CA PHE A 118 10.35 -3.87 -11.50
C PHE A 118 9.71 -2.75 -12.32
N ALA A 119 8.40 -2.55 -12.18
CA ALA A 119 7.69 -1.46 -12.84
C ALA A 119 8.04 -0.08 -12.24
N CYS A 120 8.06 0.02 -10.91
CA CYS A 120 8.17 1.31 -10.21
C CYS A 120 9.55 1.60 -9.60
N GLY A 121 10.42 0.60 -9.47
CA GLY A 121 11.72 0.75 -8.83
C GLY A 121 12.74 1.53 -9.69
N THR A 122 13.76 2.10 -9.04
CA THR A 122 14.94 2.66 -9.72
C THR A 122 15.84 1.56 -10.27
N ALA A 123 16.81 1.91 -11.12
CA ALA A 123 17.81 0.94 -11.60
C ALA A 123 18.55 0.26 -10.43
N ASP A 124 18.92 1.03 -9.41
CA ASP A 124 19.62 0.50 -8.22
C ASP A 124 18.73 -0.45 -7.42
N GLN A 125 17.44 -0.11 -7.23
CA GLN A 125 16.50 -1.00 -6.54
C GLN A 125 16.28 -2.31 -7.29
N LYS A 126 16.15 -2.25 -8.62
CA LYS A 126 16.02 -3.45 -9.48
C LYS A 126 17.28 -4.31 -9.44
N LYS A 127 18.46 -3.69 -9.45
CA LYS A 127 19.73 -4.40 -9.32
C LYS A 127 19.83 -5.07 -7.96
N ALA A 128 19.54 -4.32 -6.89
CA ALA A 128 19.69 -4.82 -5.53
C ALA A 128 18.77 -6.01 -5.23
N LEU A 129 17.61 -6.13 -5.91
CA LEU A 129 16.77 -7.33 -5.89
C LEU A 129 17.49 -8.59 -6.38
N PHE A 130 18.43 -8.48 -7.31
CA PHE A 130 19.17 -9.62 -7.88
C PHE A 130 20.54 -9.87 -7.25
N ASP A 131 21.14 -8.88 -6.58
CA ASP A 131 22.52 -8.99 -6.08
C ASP A 131 22.71 -10.18 -5.09
N ASN A 132 21.65 -10.69 -4.46
CA ASN A 132 21.70 -11.88 -3.59
C ASN A 132 21.51 -13.23 -4.32
N VAL A 133 21.12 -13.25 -5.60
CA VAL A 133 20.90 -14.48 -6.38
C VAL A 133 22.21 -15.02 -6.97
N CYS A 134 23.22 -14.16 -7.12
CA CYS A 134 24.50 -14.51 -7.75
C CYS A 134 25.67 -14.71 -6.77
N GLY A 135 25.39 -14.78 -5.46
CA GLY A 135 26.42 -14.91 -4.41
C GLY A 135 26.45 -16.25 -3.67
N GLY A 136 25.75 -17.28 -4.17
CA GLY A 136 25.68 -18.62 -3.58
C GLY A 136 26.34 -19.68 -4.45
#